data_AF-A0A6L8FDH4-F1
#
_entry.id   AF-A0A6L8FDH4-F1
#
_cell.length_a   1.000
_cell.length_b   1.000
_cell.length_c   1.000
_cell.angle_alpha   90.00
_cell.angle_beta   90.00
_cell.angle_gamma   90.00
#
_symmetry.space_group_name_H-M   'P 1'
#
loop_
_entity.id
_entity.type
_entity.pdbx_description
1 polymer ?
#
loop_
_entity_poly.entity_id
_entity_poly.type
_entity_poly.pdbx_seq_one_letter_code
_entity_poly.pdbx_strand_id
1 'polypeptide(L)'
;MTETPQIRGLYESCIGVPDLTESMKFWGQFGYKVVRQGSLSAQQARGLYGVDSALTSVQMQHLDTDHSFLRLMQWDKPVNAGIGITRHLRQDGGRWGVVLTRSILNILNHVEDAIALGQPWNYIIPHWLQVYAMDKGQPFFSNPIGIREGIVTHPFHRLALFERYNYEKPTYGLIDDDSFLKTSQFTHHGIMIRSDDPSNLAFYDQCLGLLKQKEHSLGGKPTCAPGNKATFALSDDEVYHIHDFDDPRSSLDISGHLSGRLKIVRMAESAEMPDVYDKSRPGSLGMSLFTYQVRDIDDYRARVIDGGATDVTGVCGNEYGAPSISFVAPDGNSWNLVGNL
;
A
#
# COMPACT_ATOMS: atom_id res chain seq x y z
N MET A 1 -28.91 7.19 12.41
CA MET A 1 -27.72 7.79 13.04
C MET A 1 -26.53 7.03 12.47
N THR A 2 -25.67 7.67 11.69
CA THR A 2 -24.45 7.01 11.20
C THR A 2 -23.54 6.80 12.41
N GLU A 3 -23.26 5.54 12.76
CA GLU A 3 -22.31 5.23 13.83
C GLU A 3 -20.99 5.94 13.55
N THR A 4 -20.39 6.53 14.58
CA THR A 4 -19.10 7.18 14.47
C THR A 4 -18.06 6.13 14.06
N PRO A 5 -17.27 6.35 13.00
CA PRO A 5 -16.31 5.36 12.54
C PRO A 5 -15.28 5.05 13.64
N GLN A 6 -15.07 3.75 13.86
CA GLN A 6 -14.14 3.21 14.87
C GLN A 6 -12.72 2.99 14.30
N ILE A 7 -12.61 2.90 12.97
CA ILE A 7 -11.39 2.74 12.17
C ILE A 7 -11.56 3.52 10.86
N ARG A 8 -10.46 3.90 10.22
CA ARG A 8 -10.43 4.46 8.85
C ARG A 8 -9.78 3.48 7.86
N GLY A 9 -9.81 3.84 6.57
CA GLY A 9 -8.92 3.25 5.58
C GLY A 9 -7.44 3.41 5.98
N LEU A 10 -6.55 2.84 5.16
CA LEU A 10 -5.12 2.87 5.42
C LEU A 10 -4.61 4.27 5.70
N TYR A 11 -4.07 4.43 6.91
CA TYR A 11 -3.66 5.72 7.43
C TYR A 11 -2.26 6.07 6.94
N GLU A 12 -1.31 5.14 7.01
CA GLU A 12 0.07 5.35 6.58
C GLU A 12 0.66 4.17 5.79
N SER A 13 1.52 4.50 4.83
CA SER A 13 2.58 3.60 4.37
C SER A 13 3.89 3.94 5.05
N CYS A 14 4.45 2.98 5.79
CA CYS A 14 5.74 3.15 6.43
C CYS A 14 6.86 2.57 5.56
N ILE A 15 7.89 3.38 5.36
CA ILE A 15 8.98 3.11 4.42
C ILE A 15 10.29 3.26 5.19
N GLY A 16 11.02 2.15 5.34
CA GLY A 16 12.39 2.19 5.83
C GLY A 16 13.31 2.87 4.83
N VAL A 17 14.07 3.87 5.25
CA VAL A 17 14.93 4.66 4.36
C VAL A 17 16.35 4.80 4.91
N PRO A 18 17.38 4.81 4.05
CA PRO A 18 18.75 5.04 4.49
C PRO A 18 19.00 6.50 4.86
N ASP A 19 18.32 7.44 4.17
CA ASP A 19 18.47 8.88 4.35
C ASP A 19 17.10 9.56 4.28
N LEU A 20 16.69 10.19 5.39
CA LEU A 20 15.44 10.94 5.49
C LEU A 20 15.41 12.17 4.59
N THR A 21 16.54 12.88 4.45
CA THR A 21 16.60 14.12 3.67
C THR A 21 16.37 13.85 2.19
N GLU A 22 17.05 12.84 1.64
CA GLU A 22 16.86 12.41 0.26
C GLU A 22 15.45 11.88 0.03
N SER A 23 14.95 11.07 0.96
CA SER A 23 13.62 10.47 0.86
C SER A 23 12.50 11.54 0.93
N MET A 24 12.63 12.55 1.79
CA MET A 24 11.71 13.69 1.84
C MET A 24 11.73 14.48 0.53
N LYS A 25 12.91 14.71 -0.07
CA LYS A 25 13.01 15.40 -1.37
C LYS A 25 12.33 14.60 -2.48
N PHE A 26 12.55 13.29 -2.50
CA PHE A 26 11.93 12.38 -3.46
C PHE A 26 10.40 12.41 -3.34
N TRP A 27 9.85 12.16 -2.14
CA TRP A 27 8.40 12.18 -1.92
C TRP A 27 7.78 13.58 -2.07
N GLY A 28 8.57 14.64 -1.86
CA GLY A 28 8.19 16.00 -2.19
C GLY A 28 7.87 16.21 -3.68
N GLN A 29 8.53 15.46 -4.59
CA GLN A 29 8.20 15.51 -6.03
C GLN A 29 6.80 14.97 -6.33
N PHE A 30 6.30 14.08 -5.47
CA PHE A 30 4.95 13.51 -5.54
C PHE A 30 3.90 14.39 -4.82
N GLY A 31 4.26 15.57 -4.29
CA GLY A 31 3.33 16.47 -3.60
C GLY A 31 3.20 16.23 -2.09
N TYR A 32 3.97 15.31 -1.52
CA TYR A 32 3.97 15.07 -0.07
C TYR A 32 4.76 16.17 0.67
N LYS A 33 4.23 16.64 1.79
CA LYS A 33 4.82 17.66 2.66
C LYS A 33 4.98 17.12 4.08
N VAL A 34 6.08 17.50 4.74
CA VAL A 34 6.33 17.12 6.14
C VAL A 34 5.27 17.74 7.04
N VAL A 35 4.70 16.93 7.94
CA VAL A 35 3.72 17.37 8.94
C VAL A 35 4.14 17.09 10.37
N ARG A 36 4.91 16.02 10.60
CA ARG A 36 5.45 15.69 11.93
C ARG A 36 6.82 15.04 11.79
N GLN A 37 7.63 15.22 12.81
CA GLN A 37 8.90 14.52 12.98
C GLN A 37 8.98 14.02 14.41
N GLY A 38 9.59 12.87 14.60
CA GLY A 38 9.70 12.21 15.89
C GLY A 38 10.84 11.20 15.90
N SER A 39 11.08 10.61 17.08
CA SER A 39 12.11 9.60 17.25
C SER A 39 11.77 8.65 18.38
N LEU A 40 12.30 7.43 18.30
CA LEU A 40 12.29 6.46 19.38
C LEU A 40 13.73 6.03 19.68
N SER A 41 14.04 5.91 20.97
CA SER A 41 15.24 5.18 21.40
C SER A 41 15.12 3.70 21.01
N ALA A 42 16.24 2.98 20.97
CA ALA A 42 16.24 1.53 20.69
C ALA A 42 15.32 0.74 21.63
N GLN A 43 15.24 1.12 22.91
CA GLN A 43 14.34 0.49 23.88
C GLN A 43 12.86 0.71 23.52
N GLN A 44 12.49 1.94 23.15
CA GLN A 44 11.11 2.26 22.78
C GLN A 44 10.73 1.61 21.44
N ALA A 45 11.63 1.63 20.46
CA ALA A 45 11.44 0.96 19.18
C ALA A 45 11.32 -0.56 19.34
N ARG A 46 12.09 -1.17 20.25
CA ARG A 46 11.93 -2.59 20.61
C ARG A 46 10.56 -2.86 21.23
N GLY A 47 10.06 -1.95 22.06
CA GLY A 47 8.73 -2.04 22.66
C GLY A 47 7.59 -1.97 21.63
N LEU A 48 7.68 -1.07 20.64
CA LEU A 48 6.62 -0.86 19.65
C LEU A 48 6.74 -1.76 18.42
N TYR A 49 7.94 -2.05 17.96
CA TYR A 49 8.19 -2.73 16.68
C TYR A 49 8.93 -4.06 16.83
N GLY A 50 9.41 -4.41 18.03
CA GLY A 50 10.28 -5.59 18.22
C GLY A 50 11.70 -5.41 17.66
N VAL A 51 12.09 -4.18 17.28
CA VAL A 51 13.38 -3.87 16.64
C VAL A 51 14.31 -3.16 17.61
N ASP A 52 15.48 -3.73 17.88
CA ASP A 52 16.51 -3.13 18.74
C ASP A 52 17.40 -2.15 17.98
N SER A 53 16.78 -1.06 17.50
CA SER A 53 17.44 0.04 16.80
C SER A 53 16.73 1.33 17.14
N ALA A 54 17.47 2.40 17.41
CA ALA A 54 16.85 3.72 17.45
C ALA A 54 16.29 4.08 16.06
N LEU A 55 15.30 4.96 16.06
CA LEU A 55 14.51 5.31 14.90
C LEU A 55 14.29 6.82 14.89
N THR A 56 14.57 7.46 13.76
CA THR A 56 14.06 8.80 13.45
C THR A 56 12.99 8.66 12.37
N SER A 57 11.84 9.29 12.58
CA SER A 57 10.69 9.18 11.68
C SER A 57 10.14 10.54 11.27
N VAL A 58 9.72 10.62 10.00
CA VAL A 58 9.04 11.79 9.43
C VAL A 58 7.71 11.35 8.85
N GLN A 59 6.63 11.99 9.28
CA GLN A 59 5.31 11.83 8.69
C GLN A 59 5.14 12.89 7.60
N MET A 60 4.73 12.46 6.41
CA MET A 60 4.41 13.34 5.30
C MET A 60 2.95 13.14 4.85
N GLN A 61 2.28 14.25 4.54
CA GLN A 61 0.90 14.32 4.09
C GLN A 61 0.83 14.84 2.66
N HIS A 62 -0.09 14.33 1.87
CA HIS A 62 -0.38 14.84 0.53
C HIS A 62 -1.67 15.66 0.57
N LEU A 63 -1.60 16.93 0.13
CA LEU A 63 -2.70 17.89 0.26
C LEU A 63 -3.26 17.93 1.70
N ASP A 64 -4.59 18.00 1.86
CA ASP A 64 -5.33 18.02 3.14
C ASP A 64 -5.96 16.65 3.48
N THR A 65 -5.42 15.56 2.92
CA THR A 65 -5.96 14.21 3.09
C THR A 65 -5.88 13.69 4.53
N ASP A 66 -6.86 12.89 4.95
CA ASP A 66 -6.95 12.32 6.30
C ASP A 66 -6.50 10.83 6.38
N HIS A 67 -5.89 10.34 5.30
CA HIS A 67 -5.45 8.96 5.07
C HIS A 67 -4.26 8.94 4.09
N SER A 68 -3.64 7.78 3.87
CA SER A 68 -2.53 7.59 2.91
C SER A 68 -1.31 8.51 3.12
N PHE A 69 -1.00 8.81 4.38
CA PHE A 69 0.23 9.47 4.78
C PHE A 69 1.44 8.57 4.48
N LEU A 70 2.63 9.17 4.41
CA LEU A 70 3.89 8.44 4.39
C LEU A 70 4.57 8.57 5.74
N ARG A 71 5.05 7.46 6.29
CA ARG A 71 5.94 7.45 7.45
C ARG A 71 7.32 7.01 7.00
N LEU A 72 8.24 7.95 6.80
CA LEU A 72 9.63 7.65 6.47
C LEU A 72 10.36 7.30 7.75
N MET A 73 10.99 6.12 7.79
CA MET A 73 11.60 5.53 8.98
C MET A 73 13.09 5.29 8.75
N GLN A 74 13.95 6.09 9.35
CA GLN A 74 15.40 5.88 9.32
C GLN A 74 15.86 5.21 10.60
N TRP A 75 16.17 3.93 10.47
CA TRP A 75 16.72 3.10 11.54
C TRP A 75 18.23 3.31 11.63
N ASP A 76 18.75 3.46 12.84
CA ASP A 76 20.21 3.48 13.06
C ASP A 76 20.88 2.18 12.59
N LYS A 77 20.19 1.06 12.79
CA LYS A 77 20.61 -0.29 12.40
C LYS A 77 19.41 -1.01 11.75
N PRO A 78 19.16 -0.81 10.44
CA PRO A 78 18.11 -1.54 9.76
C PRO A 78 18.40 -3.05 9.82
N VAL A 79 17.35 -3.85 10.00
CA VAL A 79 17.49 -5.31 10.20
C VAL A 79 17.87 -6.04 8.91
N ASN A 80 17.52 -5.46 7.75
CA ASN A 80 17.93 -5.93 6.44
C ASN A 80 17.70 -4.84 5.36
N ALA A 81 18.13 -5.13 4.13
CA ALA A 81 18.01 -4.22 2.97
C ALA A 81 16.61 -4.17 2.34
N GLY A 82 15.62 -4.84 2.92
CA GLY A 82 14.29 -4.98 2.35
C GLY A 82 14.21 -5.97 1.20
N ILE A 83 13.06 -5.97 0.52
CA ILE A 83 12.81 -6.77 -0.68
C ILE A 83 13.74 -6.34 -1.85
N GLY A 84 14.14 -5.07 -1.91
CA GLY A 84 14.97 -4.55 -3.00
C GLY A 84 14.21 -4.39 -4.32
N ILE A 85 14.93 -4.35 -5.44
CA ILE A 85 14.33 -4.20 -6.78
C ILE A 85 13.84 -5.55 -7.28
N THR A 86 12.64 -5.56 -7.83
CA THR A 86 12.00 -6.76 -8.38
C THR A 86 11.47 -6.46 -9.77
N ARG A 87 11.40 -7.48 -10.65
CA ARG A 87 10.87 -7.30 -12.00
C ARG A 87 9.35 -7.14 -12.04
N HIS A 88 8.68 -7.62 -11.00
CA HIS A 88 7.24 -7.71 -10.83
C HIS A 88 6.89 -7.66 -9.34
N LEU A 89 5.59 -7.66 -9.02
CA LEU A 89 5.08 -7.59 -7.64
C LEU A 89 4.88 -8.96 -6.99
N ARG A 90 5.15 -10.06 -7.72
CA ARG A 90 5.03 -11.45 -7.25
C ARG A 90 6.03 -11.78 -6.13
N GLN A 91 5.70 -11.42 -4.89
CA GLN A 91 6.47 -11.69 -3.67
C GLN A 91 5.51 -11.96 -2.49
N ASP A 92 5.69 -13.06 -1.76
CA ASP A 92 4.80 -13.49 -0.68
C ASP A 92 5.08 -12.67 0.58
N GLY A 93 4.09 -11.91 1.06
CA GLY A 93 4.28 -10.84 2.02
C GLY A 93 4.80 -9.53 1.39
N GLY A 94 4.79 -9.41 0.06
CA GLY A 94 5.21 -8.20 -0.65
C GLY A 94 4.21 -7.05 -0.53
N ARG A 95 4.71 -5.81 -0.48
CA ARG A 95 3.91 -4.56 -0.38
C ARG A 95 4.16 -3.62 -1.54
N TRP A 96 3.12 -2.89 -1.96
CA TRP A 96 3.22 -1.77 -2.91
C TRP A 96 2.18 -0.69 -2.63
N GLY A 97 2.38 0.51 -3.19
CA GLY A 97 1.41 1.61 -3.17
C GLY A 97 0.90 1.91 -4.57
N VAL A 98 -0.27 2.54 -4.68
CA VAL A 98 -0.83 2.94 -5.98
C VAL A 98 -1.14 4.42 -6.00
N VAL A 99 -0.49 5.16 -6.91
CA VAL A 99 -0.73 6.59 -7.13
C VAL A 99 -1.52 6.81 -8.41
N LEU A 100 -2.41 7.80 -8.41
CA LEU A 100 -2.94 8.38 -9.63
C LEU A 100 -2.00 9.49 -10.11
N THR A 101 -1.82 9.64 -11.42
CA THR A 101 -1.05 10.72 -12.03
C THR A 101 -1.74 11.25 -13.28
N ARG A 102 -1.43 12.50 -13.64
CA ARG A 102 -1.79 13.08 -14.94
C ARG A 102 -1.06 12.41 -16.10
N SER A 103 0.15 11.90 -15.86
CA SER A 103 0.96 11.30 -16.93
C SER A 103 1.90 10.25 -16.37
N ILE A 104 1.60 8.98 -16.65
CA ILE A 104 2.53 7.89 -16.30
C ILE A 104 3.85 8.04 -17.06
N LEU A 105 3.78 8.49 -18.32
CA LEU A 105 4.97 8.68 -19.15
C LEU A 105 5.93 9.71 -18.57
N ASN A 106 5.43 10.78 -17.94
CA ASN A 106 6.29 11.74 -17.26
C ASN A 106 7.14 11.08 -16.16
N ILE A 107 6.53 10.23 -15.33
CA ILE A 107 7.24 9.47 -14.29
C ILE A 107 8.22 8.47 -14.93
N LEU A 108 7.82 7.79 -16.00
CA LEU A 108 8.69 6.83 -16.68
C LEU A 108 9.90 7.49 -17.36
N ASN A 109 9.78 8.69 -17.91
CA ASN A 109 10.94 9.42 -18.45
C ASN A 109 12.02 9.59 -17.37
N HIS A 110 11.63 9.97 -16.14
CA HIS A 110 12.58 10.07 -15.02
C HIS A 110 13.18 8.71 -14.62
N VAL A 111 12.37 7.64 -14.67
CA VAL A 111 12.86 6.28 -14.37
C VAL A 111 13.84 5.80 -15.43
N GLU A 112 13.56 6.02 -16.70
CA GLU A 112 14.44 5.64 -17.81
C GLU A 112 15.76 6.42 -17.78
N ASP A 113 15.71 7.73 -17.51
CA ASP A 113 16.91 8.56 -17.30
C ASP A 113 17.73 8.06 -16.10
N ALA A 114 17.07 7.72 -14.99
CA ALA A 114 17.74 7.16 -13.81
C ALA A 114 18.43 5.83 -14.13
N ILE A 115 17.77 4.93 -14.86
CA ILE A 115 18.36 3.66 -15.32
C ILE A 115 19.55 3.91 -16.24
N ALA A 116 19.46 4.85 -17.17
CA ALA A 116 20.55 5.22 -18.07
C ALA A 116 21.78 5.77 -17.31
N LEU A 117 21.55 6.40 -16.15
CA LEU A 117 22.59 6.84 -15.21
C LEU A 117 23.09 5.73 -14.26
N GLY A 118 22.64 4.50 -14.44
CA GLY A 118 23.02 3.35 -13.60
C GLY A 118 22.36 3.31 -12.23
N GLN A 119 21.30 4.10 -12.01
CA GLN A 119 20.53 4.06 -10.77
C GLN A 119 19.63 2.82 -10.72
N PRO A 120 19.31 2.32 -9.51
CA PRO A 120 18.77 0.99 -9.36
C PRO A 120 17.24 1.09 -9.47
N TRP A 121 16.72 1.04 -10.69
CA TRP A 121 15.29 1.09 -11.01
C TRP A 121 14.90 0.00 -12.00
N ASN A 122 13.63 -0.41 -11.94
CA ASN A 122 13.00 -1.27 -12.93
C ASN A 122 11.54 -0.84 -13.13
N TYR A 123 10.99 -1.09 -14.31
CA TYR A 123 9.61 -0.74 -14.62
C TYR A 123 8.93 -1.78 -15.53
N ILE A 124 7.60 -1.79 -15.49
CA ILE A 124 6.71 -2.46 -16.43
C ILE A 124 5.98 -1.37 -17.20
N ILE A 125 6.04 -1.44 -18.53
CA ILE A 125 5.44 -0.43 -19.41
C ILE A 125 3.93 -0.28 -19.19
N PRO A 126 3.37 0.93 -19.44
CA PRO A 126 1.97 1.18 -19.16
C PRO A 126 1.05 0.46 -20.15
N HIS A 127 0.09 -0.31 -19.64
CA HIS A 127 -0.85 -1.07 -20.43
C HIS A 127 -2.28 -0.60 -20.19
N TRP A 128 -3.14 -0.78 -21.20
CA TRP A 128 -4.54 -0.36 -21.11
C TRP A 128 -5.37 -1.40 -20.38
N LEU A 129 -6.15 -0.98 -19.39
CA LEU A 129 -7.09 -1.82 -18.65
C LEU A 129 -8.46 -1.15 -18.53
N GLN A 130 -9.51 -1.97 -18.54
CA GLN A 130 -10.83 -1.60 -18.07
C GLN A 130 -11.09 -2.33 -16.77
N VAL A 131 -10.93 -1.62 -15.65
CA VAL A 131 -11.07 -2.16 -14.30
C VAL A 131 -12.53 -2.22 -13.83
N TYR A 132 -13.45 -1.56 -14.54
CA TYR A 132 -14.89 -1.61 -14.27
C TYR A 132 -15.64 -1.98 -15.55
N ALA A 133 -16.81 -2.63 -15.39
CA ALA A 133 -17.71 -2.94 -16.49
C ALA A 133 -18.35 -1.65 -17.02
N MET A 134 -17.67 -1.00 -17.95
CA MET A 134 -18.09 0.25 -18.59
C MET A 134 -18.28 0.00 -20.08
N ASP A 135 -19.15 0.78 -20.71
CA ASP A 135 -19.37 0.69 -22.15
C ASP A 135 -18.06 0.98 -22.91
N LYS A 136 -17.69 0.11 -23.84
CA LYS A 136 -16.40 0.18 -24.53
C LYS A 136 -16.40 1.20 -25.65
N GLY A 137 -17.58 1.66 -26.09
CA GLY A 137 -17.72 2.53 -27.23
C GLY A 137 -17.13 1.92 -28.51
N GLN A 138 -17.13 2.69 -29.60
CA GLN A 138 -16.45 2.30 -30.83
C GLN A 138 -15.01 2.85 -30.85
N PRO A 139 -13.99 2.03 -31.19
CA PRO A 139 -12.63 2.52 -31.38
C PRO A 139 -12.59 3.72 -32.33
N PHE A 140 -11.84 4.76 -31.98
CA PHE A 140 -11.71 6.03 -32.72
C PHE A 140 -12.94 6.93 -32.80
N PHE A 141 -14.15 6.43 -32.49
CA PHE A 141 -15.40 7.21 -32.55
C PHE A 141 -16.03 7.45 -31.19
N SER A 142 -15.48 6.87 -30.13
CA SER A 142 -15.89 7.07 -28.75
C SER A 142 -14.68 7.36 -27.87
N ASN A 143 -14.90 8.15 -26.81
CA ASN A 143 -13.88 8.39 -25.80
C ASN A 143 -13.57 7.06 -25.08
N PRO A 144 -12.30 6.61 -25.06
CA PRO A 144 -11.96 5.34 -24.44
C PRO A 144 -12.05 5.48 -22.92
N ILE A 145 -12.89 4.67 -22.29
CA ILE A 145 -13.06 4.68 -20.83
C ILE A 145 -12.19 3.59 -20.23
N GLY A 146 -11.29 3.94 -19.32
CA GLY A 146 -10.37 2.97 -18.70
C GLY A 146 -9.19 3.64 -18.00
N ILE A 147 -8.18 2.83 -17.72
CA ILE A 147 -6.92 3.29 -17.14
C ILE A 147 -5.74 2.83 -17.98
N ARG A 148 -4.65 3.58 -17.90
CA ARG A 148 -3.31 3.02 -18.08
C ARG A 148 -2.75 2.66 -16.72
N GLU A 149 -2.13 1.49 -16.62
CA GLU A 149 -1.40 1.06 -15.42
C GLU A 149 0.04 0.72 -15.81
N GLY A 150 1.01 1.32 -15.12
CA GLY A 150 2.42 0.97 -15.20
C GLY A 150 2.97 0.65 -13.80
N ILE A 151 4.05 -0.12 -13.73
CA ILE A 151 4.70 -0.45 -12.44
C ILE A 151 6.10 0.12 -12.43
N VAL A 152 6.51 0.73 -11.33
CA VAL A 152 7.90 1.12 -11.09
C VAL A 152 8.39 0.55 -9.76
N THR A 153 9.62 0.06 -9.76
CA THR A 153 10.24 -0.59 -8.61
C THR A 153 11.63 0.00 -8.38
N HIS A 154 11.90 0.31 -7.13
CA HIS A 154 13.15 0.82 -6.58
C HIS A 154 13.43 0.02 -5.29
N PRO A 155 14.65 0.00 -4.72
CA PRO A 155 14.92 -0.75 -3.51
C PRO A 155 13.97 -0.42 -2.36
N PHE A 156 13.53 0.85 -2.27
CA PHE A 156 12.73 1.33 -1.15
C PHE A 156 11.23 1.49 -1.43
N HIS A 157 10.80 1.53 -2.69
CA HIS A 157 9.38 1.70 -3.03
C HIS A 157 9.00 0.95 -4.29
N ARG A 158 7.78 0.39 -4.26
CA ARG A 158 7.11 -0.24 -5.40
C ARG A 158 5.80 0.47 -5.60
N LEU A 159 5.60 1.02 -6.79
CA LEU A 159 4.45 1.84 -7.12
C LEU A 159 3.77 1.28 -8.35
N ALA A 160 2.46 1.07 -8.26
CA ALA A 160 1.62 1.06 -9.44
C ALA A 160 1.22 2.52 -9.74
N LEU A 161 1.34 2.90 -11.01
CA LEU A 161 1.04 4.23 -11.52
C LEU A 161 -0.22 4.13 -12.35
N PHE A 162 -1.26 4.85 -11.98
CA PHE A 162 -2.54 4.86 -12.67
C PHE A 162 -2.75 6.21 -13.37
N GLU A 163 -3.24 6.16 -14.61
CA GLU A 163 -3.69 7.33 -15.35
C GLU A 163 -5.11 7.03 -15.85
N ARG A 164 -6.04 7.91 -15.50
CA ARG A 164 -7.48 7.68 -15.71
C ARG A 164 -7.97 8.41 -16.95
N TYR A 165 -8.76 7.71 -17.76
CA TYR A 165 -9.30 8.22 -19.02
C TYR A 165 -10.82 8.18 -19.01
N ASN A 166 -11.42 9.36 -19.23
CA ASN A 166 -12.84 9.52 -19.55
C ASN A 166 -13.84 8.98 -18.51
N TYR A 167 -13.45 8.93 -17.23
CA TYR A 167 -14.35 8.81 -16.08
C TYR A 167 -13.69 9.43 -14.85
N GLU A 168 -14.49 9.73 -13.84
CA GLU A 168 -14.03 10.35 -12.60
C GLU A 168 -14.36 9.49 -11.37
N LYS A 169 -13.51 9.62 -10.35
CA LYS A 169 -13.77 9.14 -8.98
C LYS A 169 -13.23 10.21 -8.04
N PRO A 170 -14.00 11.26 -7.75
CA PRO A 170 -13.48 12.49 -7.13
C PRO A 170 -12.88 12.25 -5.73
N THR A 171 -13.33 11.22 -5.02
CA THR A 171 -12.83 10.83 -3.70
C THR A 171 -11.74 9.74 -3.74
N TYR A 172 -11.31 9.34 -4.93
CA TYR A 172 -10.36 8.23 -5.15
C TYR A 172 -9.12 8.68 -5.94
N GLY A 173 -8.19 9.31 -5.22
CA GLY A 173 -6.96 9.93 -5.73
C GLY A 173 -7.21 11.37 -6.17
N LEU A 174 -6.87 12.32 -5.30
CA LEU A 174 -6.90 13.74 -5.63
C LEU A 174 -5.52 14.16 -6.10
N ILE A 175 -5.40 14.50 -7.40
CA ILE A 175 -4.14 14.94 -7.97
C ILE A 175 -3.80 16.34 -7.46
N ASP A 176 -2.59 16.51 -6.94
CA ASP A 176 -1.99 17.82 -6.70
C ASP A 176 -1.42 18.35 -8.02
N ASP A 177 -2.15 19.24 -8.69
CA ASP A 177 -1.72 19.82 -9.96
C ASP A 177 -0.52 20.78 -9.81
N ASP A 178 -0.18 21.21 -8.58
CA ASP A 178 1.00 22.02 -8.26
C ASP A 178 2.24 21.16 -7.95
N SER A 179 2.06 19.86 -7.69
CA SER A 179 3.18 18.93 -7.50
C SER A 179 3.97 18.70 -8.79
N PHE A 180 5.26 18.43 -8.66
CA PHE A 180 6.16 18.23 -9.80
C PHE A 180 5.72 17.06 -10.71
N LEU A 181 5.34 15.93 -10.10
CA LEU A 181 4.89 14.74 -10.83
C LEU A 181 3.37 14.69 -11.07
N LYS A 182 2.61 15.68 -10.60
CA LYS A 182 1.15 15.77 -10.74
C LYS A 182 0.47 14.48 -10.30
N THR A 183 0.80 14.04 -9.10
CA THR A 183 0.32 12.79 -8.51
C THR A 183 -0.74 13.04 -7.45
N SER A 184 -1.44 11.98 -7.07
CA SER A 184 -2.27 11.94 -5.87
C SER A 184 -1.51 11.32 -4.69
N GLN A 185 -2.14 11.36 -3.52
CA GLN A 185 -1.84 10.42 -2.44
C GLN A 185 -2.03 8.97 -2.90
N PHE A 186 -1.56 7.99 -2.11
CA PHE A 186 -1.90 6.59 -2.37
C PHE A 186 -3.40 6.37 -2.36
N THR A 187 -3.93 5.89 -3.48
CA THR A 187 -5.35 5.57 -3.64
C THR A 187 -5.67 4.23 -2.97
N HIS A 188 -4.75 3.27 -3.10
CA HIS A 188 -4.80 1.99 -2.41
C HIS A 188 -3.39 1.44 -2.23
N HIS A 189 -3.31 0.45 -1.36
CA HIS A 189 -2.08 -0.21 -0.98
C HIS A 189 -2.27 -1.70 -1.18
N GLY A 190 -1.25 -2.34 -1.74
CA GLY A 190 -1.30 -3.73 -2.08
C GLY A 190 -0.47 -4.59 -1.14
N ILE A 191 -1.00 -5.76 -0.85
CA ILE A 191 -0.25 -6.89 -0.27
C ILE A 191 -0.44 -8.09 -1.18
N MET A 192 0.62 -8.87 -1.36
CA MET A 192 0.54 -10.16 -2.01
C MET A 192 0.76 -11.27 -1.00
N ILE A 193 -0.10 -12.28 -1.03
CA ILE A 193 -0.03 -13.44 -0.15
C ILE A 193 -0.20 -14.73 -0.94
N ARG A 194 0.30 -15.82 -0.38
CA ARG A 194 0.11 -17.17 -0.86
C ARG A 194 -0.72 -17.97 0.15
N SER A 195 -1.92 -18.37 -0.24
CA SER A 195 -2.80 -19.18 0.61
C SER A 195 -3.94 -19.75 -0.23
N ASP A 196 -4.29 -21.01 -0.02
CA ASP A 196 -5.53 -21.59 -0.57
C ASP A 196 -6.75 -21.32 0.33
N ASP A 197 -6.52 -20.96 1.59
CA ASP A 197 -7.56 -20.62 2.55
C ASP A 197 -7.75 -19.09 2.71
N PRO A 198 -8.89 -18.52 2.28
CA PRO A 198 -9.18 -17.11 2.46
C PRO A 198 -9.72 -16.77 3.86
N SER A 199 -9.96 -17.76 4.75
CA SER A 199 -10.58 -17.54 6.06
C SER A 199 -9.79 -16.57 6.94
N ASN A 200 -8.46 -16.59 6.84
CA ASN A 200 -7.58 -15.66 7.56
C ASN A 200 -7.82 -14.19 7.19
N LEU A 201 -8.41 -13.92 6.02
CA LEU A 201 -8.75 -12.56 5.60
C LEU A 201 -10.01 -12.00 6.28
N ALA A 202 -10.78 -12.85 6.98
CA ALA A 202 -11.89 -12.41 7.83
C ALA A 202 -11.41 -11.50 8.98
N PHE A 203 -10.11 -11.54 9.30
CA PHE A 203 -9.49 -10.62 10.24
C PHE A 203 -9.73 -9.15 9.88
N TYR A 204 -9.71 -8.79 8.60
CA TYR A 204 -9.80 -7.39 8.17
C TYR A 204 -11.20 -6.80 8.31
N ASP A 205 -12.25 -7.54 8.00
CA ASP A 205 -13.64 -7.06 8.12
C ASP A 205 -14.27 -7.40 9.47
N GLN A 206 -14.10 -8.62 9.97
CA GLN A 206 -14.76 -9.05 11.21
C GLN A 206 -14.02 -8.60 12.47
N CYS A 207 -12.67 -8.63 12.44
CA CYS A 207 -11.87 -8.21 13.60
C CYS A 207 -11.55 -6.71 13.56
N LEU A 208 -11.02 -6.16 12.46
CA LEU A 208 -10.72 -4.73 12.36
C LEU A 208 -11.93 -3.86 12.03
N GLY A 209 -12.98 -4.40 11.40
CA GLY A 209 -14.18 -3.62 11.06
C GLY A 209 -14.08 -2.84 9.74
N LEU A 210 -13.19 -3.23 8.82
CA LEU A 210 -13.10 -2.62 7.49
C LEU A 210 -14.26 -3.03 6.58
N LEU A 211 -14.57 -2.21 5.58
CA LEU A 211 -15.61 -2.52 4.60
C LEU A 211 -15.09 -3.51 3.56
N LYS A 212 -15.53 -4.76 3.64
CA LYS A 212 -15.22 -5.78 2.63
C LYS A 212 -15.95 -5.51 1.32
N GLN A 213 -15.18 -5.45 0.23
CA GLN A 213 -15.71 -5.38 -1.13
C GLN A 213 -15.92 -6.79 -1.71
N LYS A 214 -16.60 -6.85 -2.86
CA LYS A 214 -16.79 -8.12 -3.57
C LYS A 214 -15.45 -8.74 -3.98
N GLU A 215 -15.28 -10.04 -3.71
CA GLU A 215 -14.12 -10.80 -4.17
C GLU A 215 -14.15 -10.96 -5.69
N HIS A 216 -12.97 -10.90 -6.30
CA HIS A 216 -12.78 -11.18 -7.71
C HIS A 216 -11.79 -12.34 -7.91
N SER A 217 -12.18 -13.36 -8.66
CA SER A 217 -11.26 -14.36 -9.20
C SER A 217 -10.90 -13.96 -10.63
N LEU A 218 -9.60 -13.83 -10.90
CA LEU A 218 -9.02 -13.28 -12.12
C LEU A 218 -7.84 -14.14 -12.59
N GLY A 219 -7.31 -13.85 -13.78
CA GLY A 219 -6.28 -14.70 -14.39
C GLY A 219 -6.88 -15.87 -15.17
N GLY A 220 -6.06 -16.83 -15.58
CA GLY A 220 -6.44 -17.93 -16.46
C GLY A 220 -6.92 -17.49 -17.85
N LYS A 221 -6.90 -18.39 -18.83
CA LYS A 221 -7.57 -18.12 -20.12
C LYS A 221 -9.09 -18.22 -19.94
N PRO A 222 -9.89 -17.30 -20.53
CA PRO A 222 -9.52 -16.15 -21.37
C PRO A 222 -9.40 -14.81 -20.61
N THR A 223 -9.44 -14.82 -19.28
CA THR A 223 -9.61 -13.64 -18.41
C THR A 223 -8.31 -12.97 -17.96
N CYS A 224 -7.14 -13.53 -18.30
CA CYS A 224 -5.84 -12.97 -17.97
C CYS A 224 -5.50 -11.74 -18.84
N ALA A 225 -5.66 -10.54 -18.28
CA ALA A 225 -5.23 -9.31 -18.92
C ALA A 225 -3.68 -9.28 -19.05
N PRO A 226 -3.10 -8.90 -20.21
CA PRO A 226 -1.64 -8.87 -20.41
C PRO A 226 -0.90 -8.04 -19.35
N GLY A 227 -1.54 -6.98 -18.88
CA GLY A 227 -1.07 -6.16 -17.78
C GLY A 227 -0.84 -6.89 -16.48
N ASN A 228 -1.91 -7.52 -15.97
CA ASN A 228 -1.86 -8.33 -14.76
C ASN A 228 -0.87 -9.49 -14.89
N LYS A 229 -0.77 -10.08 -16.09
CA LYS A 229 0.22 -11.10 -16.40
C LYS A 229 1.66 -10.60 -16.18
N ALA A 230 1.97 -9.39 -16.66
CA ALA A 230 3.29 -8.79 -16.44
C ALA A 230 3.49 -8.38 -14.97
N THR A 231 2.52 -7.70 -14.37
CA THR A 231 2.57 -7.18 -12.99
C THR A 231 2.79 -8.28 -11.95
N PHE A 232 2.13 -9.43 -12.12
CA PHE A 232 2.20 -10.56 -11.20
C PHE A 232 2.95 -11.77 -11.74
N ALA A 233 3.65 -11.62 -12.88
CA ALA A 233 4.38 -12.68 -13.57
C ALA A 233 3.57 -13.99 -13.67
N LEU A 234 2.34 -13.89 -14.16
CA LEU A 234 1.41 -15.02 -14.23
C LEU A 234 1.74 -15.94 -15.40
N SER A 235 1.54 -17.25 -15.19
CA SER A 235 1.39 -18.16 -16.33
C SER A 235 0.03 -17.94 -17.03
N ASP A 236 -0.15 -18.53 -18.21
CA ASP A 236 -1.40 -18.38 -18.98
C ASP A 236 -2.63 -18.93 -18.27
N ASP A 237 -2.45 -20.01 -17.51
CA ASP A 237 -3.54 -20.77 -16.88
C ASP A 237 -3.68 -20.43 -15.38
N GLU A 238 -2.80 -19.57 -14.86
CA GLU A 238 -2.77 -19.22 -13.44
C GLU A 238 -3.89 -18.24 -13.07
N VAL A 239 -4.63 -18.62 -12.03
CA VAL A 239 -5.70 -17.83 -11.42
C VAL A 239 -5.20 -17.21 -10.11
N TYR A 240 -5.67 -16.00 -9.83
CA TYR A 240 -5.43 -15.28 -8.59
C TYR A 240 -6.72 -14.62 -8.10
N HIS A 241 -6.74 -14.24 -6.84
CA HIS A 241 -7.91 -13.66 -6.19
C HIS A 241 -7.58 -12.26 -5.67
N ILE A 242 -8.51 -11.32 -5.84
CA ILE A 242 -8.44 -9.98 -5.26
C ILE A 242 -9.45 -9.86 -4.13
N HIS A 243 -8.96 -9.45 -2.96
CA HIS A 243 -9.74 -9.12 -1.78
C HIS A 243 -9.49 -7.65 -1.43
N ASP A 244 -10.51 -6.81 -1.58
CA ASP A 244 -10.42 -5.39 -1.29
C ASP A 244 -11.13 -5.07 0.05
N PHE A 245 -10.46 -4.30 0.90
CA PHE A 245 -10.96 -3.81 2.19
C PHE A 245 -10.83 -2.29 2.24
N ASP A 246 -11.97 -1.62 2.37
CA ASP A 246 -12.08 -0.17 2.30
C ASP A 246 -12.29 0.48 3.67
N ASP A 247 -12.11 1.80 3.69
CA ASP A 247 -12.60 2.64 4.76
C ASP A 247 -14.10 2.36 5.01
N PRO A 248 -14.55 2.18 6.28
CA PRO A 248 -15.96 1.95 6.58
C PRO A 248 -16.91 3.08 6.12
N ARG A 249 -16.39 4.29 5.89
CA ARG A 249 -17.12 5.43 5.33
C ARG A 249 -17.31 5.33 3.82
N SER A 250 -16.65 4.37 3.17
CA SER A 250 -16.75 4.16 1.74
C SER A 250 -18.06 3.49 1.34
N SER A 251 -18.21 3.21 0.04
CA SER A 251 -19.42 2.64 -0.55
C SER A 251 -19.09 1.33 -1.26
N LEU A 252 -20.08 0.45 -1.35
CA LEU A 252 -20.05 -0.69 -2.26
C LEU A 252 -20.27 -0.28 -3.72
N ASP A 253 -20.78 0.94 -3.95
CA ASP A 253 -20.87 1.53 -5.28
C ASP A 253 -19.59 2.30 -5.64
N ILE A 254 -19.19 2.18 -6.91
CA ILE A 254 -17.91 2.70 -7.42
C ILE A 254 -17.81 4.22 -7.23
N SER A 255 -18.93 4.93 -7.33
CA SER A 255 -19.00 6.39 -7.20
C SER A 255 -18.66 6.90 -5.80
N GLY A 256 -18.85 6.07 -4.76
CA GLY A 256 -18.59 6.41 -3.35
C GLY A 256 -17.30 5.82 -2.79
N HIS A 257 -16.41 5.32 -3.64
CA HIS A 257 -15.12 4.78 -3.19
C HIS A 257 -14.23 5.89 -2.61
N LEU A 258 -13.68 5.67 -1.42
CA LEU A 258 -12.67 6.51 -0.79
C LEU A 258 -11.28 5.92 -0.99
N SER A 259 -10.26 6.76 -1.05
CA SER A 259 -8.86 6.31 -1.05
C SER A 259 -8.46 5.72 0.32
N GLY A 260 -7.32 5.03 0.38
CA GLY A 260 -6.90 4.27 1.56
C GLY A 260 -7.40 2.83 1.57
N ARG A 261 -7.75 2.28 0.41
CA ARG A 261 -8.10 0.86 0.26
C ARG A 261 -6.89 -0.04 0.52
N LEU A 262 -7.10 -1.15 1.22
CA LEU A 262 -6.20 -2.30 1.19
C LEU A 262 -6.66 -3.25 0.09
N LYS A 263 -5.74 -3.63 -0.79
CA LYS A 263 -5.91 -4.64 -1.84
C LYS A 263 -5.01 -5.83 -1.51
N ILE A 264 -5.59 -7.00 -1.29
CA ILE A 264 -4.84 -8.25 -1.11
C ILE A 264 -4.98 -9.07 -2.39
N VAL A 265 -3.85 -9.35 -3.02
CA VAL A 265 -3.74 -10.29 -4.14
C VAL A 265 -3.31 -11.63 -3.57
N ARG A 266 -4.21 -12.61 -3.61
CA ARG A 266 -3.99 -13.96 -3.10
C ARG A 266 -3.70 -14.92 -4.25
N MET A 267 -2.53 -15.55 -4.19
CA MET A 267 -2.07 -16.61 -5.08
C MET A 267 -2.30 -17.98 -4.41
N ALA A 268 -2.42 -19.03 -5.22
CA ALA A 268 -2.54 -20.39 -4.71
C ALA A 268 -1.30 -20.82 -3.93
N GLU A 269 -1.44 -21.70 -2.93
CA GLU A 269 -0.30 -22.15 -2.09
C GLU A 269 0.84 -22.77 -2.91
N SER A 270 0.47 -23.44 -3.99
CA SER A 270 1.38 -24.05 -4.97
C SER A 270 2.12 -23.07 -5.90
N ALA A 271 1.75 -21.78 -5.89
CA ALA A 271 2.36 -20.78 -6.75
C ALA A 271 3.83 -20.54 -6.39
N GLU A 272 4.73 -20.61 -7.38
CA GLU A 272 6.13 -20.28 -7.16
C GLU A 272 6.30 -18.78 -6.91
N MET A 273 6.68 -18.42 -5.68
CA MET A 273 6.87 -17.04 -5.26
C MET A 273 7.85 -17.00 -4.08
N PRO A 274 8.82 -16.05 -4.06
CA PRO A 274 9.71 -15.91 -2.91
C PRO A 274 8.94 -15.45 -1.66
N ASP A 275 9.24 -16.10 -0.54
CA ASP A 275 8.84 -15.64 0.80
C ASP A 275 9.68 -14.43 1.20
N VAL A 276 9.01 -13.30 1.49
CA VAL A 276 9.67 -12.05 1.85
C VAL A 276 9.09 -11.40 3.12
N TYR A 277 8.35 -12.13 3.96
CA TYR A 277 7.78 -11.57 5.19
C TYR A 277 8.86 -10.94 6.09
N ASP A 278 10.00 -11.61 6.27
CA ASP A 278 11.15 -11.11 7.04
C ASP A 278 11.80 -9.85 6.45
N LYS A 279 11.63 -9.62 5.14
CA LYS A 279 12.15 -8.45 4.41
C LYS A 279 11.11 -7.33 4.27
N SER A 280 9.89 -7.56 4.73
CA SER A 280 8.75 -6.66 4.62
C SER A 280 8.07 -6.46 5.98
N ARG A 281 8.90 -6.29 7.02
CA ARG A 281 8.49 -6.06 8.41
C ARG A 281 9.18 -4.83 9.00
N PRO A 282 8.69 -4.25 10.12
CA PRO A 282 9.35 -3.15 10.81
C PRO A 282 10.86 -3.39 11.00
N GLY A 283 11.66 -2.33 10.84
CA GLY A 283 13.13 -2.41 10.86
C GLY A 283 13.78 -2.65 9.49
N SER A 284 13.03 -3.14 8.50
CA SER A 284 13.55 -3.38 7.14
C SER A 284 13.60 -2.08 6.34
N LEU A 285 14.52 -1.97 5.37
CA LEU A 285 14.44 -0.91 4.36
C LEU A 285 13.29 -1.16 3.37
N GLY A 286 12.77 -0.08 2.81
CA GLY A 286 11.63 -0.06 1.88
C GLY A 286 10.26 -0.17 2.52
N MET A 287 9.21 -0.33 1.70
CA MET A 287 7.82 -0.47 2.16
C MET A 287 7.67 -1.71 3.03
N SER A 288 7.55 -1.52 4.35
CA SER A 288 7.73 -2.61 5.32
C SER A 288 6.60 -2.70 6.35
N LEU A 289 5.69 -1.73 6.38
CA LEU A 289 4.60 -1.68 7.35
C LEU A 289 3.49 -0.77 6.84
N PHE A 290 2.25 -1.11 7.18
CA PHE A 290 1.08 -0.27 7.00
C PHE A 290 0.43 0.00 8.36
N THR A 291 -0.18 1.17 8.49
CA THR A 291 -0.84 1.61 9.71
C THR A 291 -2.32 1.88 9.48
N TYR A 292 -3.17 1.46 10.41
CA TYR A 292 -4.54 1.96 10.51
C TYR A 292 -4.71 2.92 11.69
N GLN A 293 -5.61 3.87 11.53
CA GLN A 293 -6.02 4.78 12.59
C GLN A 293 -7.32 4.29 13.22
N VAL A 294 -7.33 4.16 14.56
CA VAL A 294 -8.46 3.64 15.34
C VAL A 294 -8.84 4.60 16.47
N ARG A 295 -10.08 4.50 16.95
CA ARG A 295 -10.61 5.38 18.02
C ARG A 295 -10.11 4.99 19.40
N ASP A 296 -10.18 3.72 19.74
CA ASP A 296 -9.79 3.19 21.05
C ASP A 296 -8.72 2.11 20.86
N ILE A 297 -7.48 2.43 21.25
CA ILE A 297 -6.35 1.54 21.03
C ILE A 297 -6.40 0.29 21.92
N ASP A 298 -6.99 0.39 23.12
CA ASP A 298 -7.06 -0.72 24.07
C ASP A 298 -8.14 -1.72 23.64
N ASP A 299 -9.29 -1.22 23.19
CA ASP A 299 -10.33 -2.05 22.56
C ASP A 299 -9.78 -2.78 21.33
N TYR A 300 -9.15 -2.05 20.40
CA TYR A 300 -8.59 -2.67 19.21
C TYR A 300 -7.46 -3.64 19.52
N ARG A 301 -6.65 -3.39 20.56
CA ARG A 301 -5.65 -4.35 21.01
C ARG A 301 -6.30 -5.67 21.47
N ALA A 302 -7.38 -5.61 22.22
CA ALA A 302 -8.13 -6.81 22.61
C ALA A 302 -8.71 -7.51 21.38
N ARG A 303 -9.33 -6.76 20.46
CA ARG A 303 -9.91 -7.30 19.22
C ARG A 303 -8.88 -8.02 18.36
N VAL A 304 -7.68 -7.47 18.17
CA VAL A 304 -6.65 -8.14 17.34
C VAL A 304 -6.12 -9.41 18.00
N ILE A 305 -5.98 -9.44 19.33
CA ILE A 305 -5.61 -10.65 20.08
C ILE A 305 -6.69 -11.72 19.91
N ASP A 306 -7.95 -11.37 20.13
CA ASP A 306 -9.09 -12.29 19.99
C ASP A 306 -9.28 -12.75 18.53
N GLY A 307 -8.90 -11.90 17.57
CA GLY A 307 -8.87 -12.19 16.13
C GLY A 307 -7.72 -13.09 15.68
N GLY A 308 -6.87 -13.55 16.60
CA GLY A 308 -5.77 -14.49 16.31
C GLY A 308 -4.48 -13.83 15.85
N ALA A 309 -4.32 -12.52 16.03
CA ALA A 309 -3.03 -11.86 15.78
C ALA A 309 -1.95 -12.37 16.76
N THR A 310 -0.72 -12.43 16.26
CA THR A 310 0.46 -12.82 17.04
C THR A 310 1.39 -11.62 17.22
N ASP A 311 2.39 -11.75 18.10
CA ASP A 311 3.37 -10.70 18.40
C ASP A 311 2.75 -9.33 18.75
N VAL A 312 1.59 -9.34 19.40
CA VAL A 312 0.86 -8.12 19.78
C VAL A 312 1.61 -7.40 20.92
N THR A 313 2.14 -6.21 20.62
CA THR A 313 2.89 -5.42 21.60
C THR A 313 1.98 -4.85 22.70
N GLY A 314 2.57 -4.35 23.78
CA GLY A 314 1.87 -3.46 24.71
C GLY A 314 1.53 -2.12 24.04
N VAL A 315 0.55 -1.41 24.58
CA VAL A 315 0.26 -0.03 24.16
C VAL A 315 1.39 0.88 24.61
N CYS A 316 1.99 1.60 23.67
CA CYS A 316 3.02 2.60 23.96
C CYS A 316 2.95 3.78 22.98
N GLY A 317 3.65 4.87 23.28
CA GLY A 317 3.71 6.02 22.37
C GLY A 317 4.57 5.72 21.14
N ASN A 318 4.06 6.07 19.95
CA ASN A 318 4.84 6.09 18.72
C ASN A 318 5.80 7.29 18.66
N GLU A 319 6.48 7.47 17.54
CA GLU A 319 7.47 8.53 17.33
C GLU A 319 6.90 9.93 17.57
N TYR A 320 5.58 10.09 17.44
CA TYR A 320 4.84 11.34 17.59
C TYR A 320 4.04 11.42 18.91
N GLY A 321 4.23 10.45 19.81
CA GLY A 321 3.56 10.38 21.10
C GLY A 321 2.12 9.86 21.08
N ALA A 322 1.60 9.43 19.92
CA ALA A 322 0.26 8.84 19.87
C ALA A 322 0.30 7.37 20.34
N PRO A 323 -0.71 6.90 21.08
CA PRO A 323 -0.72 5.52 21.57
C PRO A 323 -0.83 4.56 20.39
N SER A 324 -0.06 3.48 20.41
CA SER A 324 0.09 2.57 19.29
C SER A 324 0.43 1.15 19.74
N ILE A 325 0.12 0.19 18.88
CA ILE A 325 0.54 -1.21 18.99
C ILE A 325 1.03 -1.70 17.64
N SER A 326 1.89 -2.72 17.65
CA SER A 326 2.16 -3.53 16.46
C SER A 326 1.75 -4.98 16.69
N PHE A 327 1.49 -5.70 15.60
CA PHE A 327 1.15 -7.11 15.62
C PHE A 327 1.40 -7.76 14.26
N VAL A 328 1.30 -9.08 14.21
CA VAL A 328 1.28 -9.88 12.99
C VAL A 328 -0.12 -10.47 12.81
N ALA A 329 -0.78 -10.15 11.70
CA ALA A 329 -2.11 -10.67 11.38
C ALA A 329 -2.07 -12.18 11.05
N PRO A 330 -3.21 -12.89 11.06
CA PRO A 330 -3.25 -14.33 10.75
C PRO A 330 -2.69 -14.72 9.36
N ASP A 331 -2.59 -13.77 8.43
CA ASP A 331 -1.98 -13.94 7.12
C ASP A 331 -0.45 -13.73 7.10
N GLY A 332 0.17 -13.55 8.28
CA GLY A 332 1.60 -13.34 8.48
C GLY A 332 2.07 -11.90 8.30
N ASN A 333 1.22 -10.96 7.87
CA ASN A 333 1.64 -9.59 7.62
C ASN A 333 1.76 -8.78 8.91
N SER A 334 2.85 -8.01 9.03
CA SER A 334 3.01 -7.05 10.13
C SER A 334 2.17 -5.78 9.91
N TRP A 335 1.58 -5.29 11.00
CA TRP A 335 0.67 -4.14 11.06
C TRP A 335 0.94 -3.24 12.27
N ASN A 336 0.54 -1.97 12.15
CA ASN A 336 0.53 -1.00 13.25
C ASN A 336 -0.87 -0.38 13.39
N LEU A 337 -1.32 -0.13 14.62
CA LEU A 337 -2.48 0.72 14.88
C LEU A 337 -2.06 1.94 15.65
N VAL A 338 -2.71 3.07 15.38
CA VAL A 338 -2.58 4.31 16.13
C VAL A 338 -3.93 4.77 16.67
N GLY A 339 -4.00 5.04 17.97
CA GLY A 339 -5.20 5.49 18.68
C GLY A 339 -5.34 7.00 18.72
N ASN A 340 -5.79 7.62 17.65
CA ASN A 340 -5.94 9.09 17.58
C ASN A 340 -7.00 9.57 16.57
N LEU A 341 -8.06 8.76 16.39
CA LEU A 341 -9.12 9.00 15.39
C LEU A 341 -10.15 10.08 15.74
#